data_AF-A0A381ZL83-F1
#
_entry.id   AF-A0A381ZL83-F1
#
_cell.length_a   1.000
_cell.length_b   1.000
_cell.length_c   1.000
_cell.angle_alpha   90.00
_cell.angle_beta   90.00
_cell.angle_gamma   90.00
#
_symmetry.space_group_name_H-M   'P 1'
#
loop_
_entity.id
_entity.type
_entity.pdbx_description
1 polymer ?
#
loop_
_entity_poly.entity_id
_entity_poly.type
_entity_poly.pdbx_seq_one_letter_code
_entity_poly.pdbx_strand_id
1 'polypeptide(L)' 'MIEVDDFKAFDAHEVAEMLCLKYRTVTRYIQAGQIRARKIGKKYFVTEQDVKGFILAQETNVETAKTEENDPYRGAIRED' A
#
# COMPACT_ATOMS: atom_id res chain seq x y z
N MET A 1 12.19 2.32 14.04
CA MET A 1 13.29 2.27 13.07
C MET A 1 14.40 1.42 13.68
N ILE A 2 14.80 0.32 13.04
CA ILE A 2 15.98 -0.45 13.44
C ILE A 2 17.08 -0.12 12.45
N GLU A 3 18.17 0.47 12.93
CA GLU A 3 19.35 0.74 12.12
C GLU A 3 20.36 -0.37 12.37
N VAL A 4 20.66 -1.15 11.33
CA VAL A 4 21.79 -2.08 11.32
C VAL A 4 22.71 -1.63 10.20
N ASP A 5 23.79 -0.92 10.60
CA ASP A 5 24.96 -0.40 9.87
C ASP A 5 24.76 0.11 8.43
N ASP A 6 24.23 -0.68 7.49
CA ASP A 6 24.10 -0.33 6.06
C ASP A 6 22.66 -0.44 5.48
N PHE A 7 21.68 -0.94 6.26
CA PHE A 7 20.30 -1.12 5.78
C PHE A 7 19.26 -0.52 6.72
N LYS A 8 18.57 0.51 6.24
CA LYS A 8 17.38 1.07 6.90
C LYS A 8 16.16 0.20 6.59
N ALA A 9 15.64 -0.44 7.64
CA ALA A 9 14.41 -1.21 7.59
C ALA A 9 13.32 -0.55 8.44
N PHE A 10 12.15 -0.42 7.84
CA PHE A 10 10.96 0.16 8.46
C PHE A 10 9.99 -0.95 8.89
N ASP A 11 9.33 -0.75 10.02
CA ASP A 11 8.20 -1.61 10.42
C ASP A 11 6.99 -1.29 9.53
N ALA A 12 6.07 -2.24 9.37
CA ALA A 12 4.85 -2.04 8.59
C ALA A 12 3.96 -0.89 9.13
N HIS A 13 4.08 -0.54 10.41
CA HIS A 13 3.46 0.66 10.98
C HIS A 13 4.07 1.96 10.45
N GLU A 14 5.40 2.04 10.39
CA GLU A 14 6.11 3.23 9.89
C GLU A 14 5.85 3.42 8.40
N VAL A 15 5.84 2.33 7.62
CA VAL A 15 5.46 2.34 6.20
C VAL A 15 4.03 2.85 6.01
N ALA A 16 3.12 2.51 6.93
CA ALA A 16 1.74 2.97 6.89
C ALA A 16 1.64 4.49 7.10
N GLU A 17 2.41 5.03 8.05
CA GLU A 17 2.48 6.47 8.29
C GLU A 17 3.09 7.22 7.09
N MET A 18 4.17 6.69 6.48
CA MET A 18 4.81 7.29 5.31
C MET A 18 3.88 7.36 4.09
N LEU A 19 3.06 6.33 3.89
CA LEU A 19 2.12 6.26 2.77
C LEU A 19 0.75 6.85 3.11
N CYS A 20 0.55 7.37 4.33
CA CYS A 20 -0.77 7.77 4.85
C CYS A 20 -1.86 6.68 4.67
N LEU A 21 -1.47 5.41 4.83
CA LEU A 21 -2.36 4.26 4.71
C LEU A 21 -2.67 3.68 6.09
N LYS A 22 -3.76 2.90 6.17
CA LYS A 22 -4.02 2.07 7.36
C LYS A 22 -3.05 0.90 7.40
N TYR A 23 -2.60 0.52 8.59
CA TYR A 23 -1.74 -0.66 8.81
C TYR A 23 -2.28 -1.95 8.14
N ARG A 24 -3.61 -2.16 8.21
CA ARG A 24 -4.28 -3.30 7.57
C ARG A 24 -4.12 -3.30 6.04
N THR A 25 -4.08 -2.13 5.42
CA THR A 25 -3.87 -1.99 3.98
C THR A 25 -2.44 -2.35 3.61
N VAL A 26 -1.45 -1.83 4.35
CA VAL A 26 -0.03 -2.14 4.12
C VAL A 26 0.24 -3.64 4.28
N THR A 27 -0.25 -4.25 5.36
CA THR A 27 -0.10 -5.70 5.57
C THR A 27 -0.77 -6.52 4.48
N ARG A 28 -1.94 -6.10 3.98
CA ARG A 28 -2.59 -6.72 2.81
C ARG A 28 -1.73 -6.60 1.55
N TYR A 29 -1.14 -5.44 1.28
CA TYR A 29 -0.27 -5.24 0.11
C TYR A 29 1.01 -6.07 0.19
N ILE A 30 1.56 -6.22 1.39
CA ILE A 30 2.69 -7.14 1.64
C ILE A 30 2.27 -8.58 1.35
N GLN A 31 1.11 -9.02 1.85
CA GLN A 31 0.60 -10.39 1.62
C GLN A 31 0.25 -10.67 0.16
N ALA A 32 -0.25 -9.65 -0.55
CA ALA A 32 -0.56 -9.72 -1.98
C ALA A 32 0.70 -9.69 -2.86
N GLY A 33 1.89 -9.47 -2.28
CA GLY A 33 3.16 -9.36 -3.02
C GLY A 33 3.35 -8.03 -3.75
N GLN A 34 2.52 -7.02 -3.46
CA GLN A 34 2.63 -5.68 -4.06
C GLN A 34 3.75 -4.86 -3.42
N ILE A 35 3.99 -5.06 -2.11
CA ILE A 35 5.13 -4.46 -1.40
C ILE A 35 6.06 -5.60 -0.97
N ARG A 36 7.31 -5.56 -1.44
CA ARG A 36 8.33 -6.51 -1.00
C ARG A 36 8.68 -6.24 0.45
N ALA A 37 8.57 -7.27 1.28
CA ALA A 37 8.88 -7.19 2.70
C ALA A 37 9.46 -8.51 3.20
N ARG A 38 10.22 -8.44 4.29
CA ARG A 38 10.74 -9.62 4.99
C ARG A 38 10.01 -9.79 6.32
N LYS A 39 9.46 -10.98 6.55
CA LYS A 39 8.84 -11.32 7.83
C LYS A 39 9.92 -11.77 8.81
N ILE A 40 10.02 -11.09 9.94
CA ILE A 40 10.92 -11.46 11.04
C ILE A 40 10.06 -11.62 12.30
N GLY A 41 9.90 -12.87 12.73
CA GLY A 41 8.96 -13.23 13.80
C GLY A 41 7.51 -12.88 13.44
N LYS A 42 6.87 -12.05 14.28
CA LYS A 42 5.48 -11.60 14.10
C LYS A 42 5.35 -10.28 13.34
N LYS A 43 6.47 -9.66 12.94
CA LYS A 43 6.50 -8.35 12.30
C LYS A 43 6.96 -8.44 10.85
N TYR A 44 6.55 -7.45 10.06
CA TYR A 44 7.04 -7.26 8.69
C TYR A 44 8.00 -6.09 8.68
N PHE A 45 9.12 -6.28 7.99
CA PHE A 45 10.13 -5.26 7.79
C PHE A 45 10.26 -5.00 6.29
N VAL A 46 10.24 -3.72 5.93
CA VAL A 46 10.33 -3.25 4.56
C VAL A 46 11.58 -2.40 4.44
N THR A 47 12.37 -2.60 3.38
CA THR A 47 13.54 -1.76 3.13
C THR A 47 13.14 -0.44 2.50
N GLU A 48 13.94 0.60 2.67
CA GLU A 48 13.70 1.90 2.02
C GLU A 48 13.60 1.78 0.49
N GLN A 49 14.43 0.91 -0.11
CA GLN A 49 14.44 0.67 -1.55
C GLN A 49 13.11 0.10 -2.04
N ASP A 50 12.51 -0.82 -1.28
CA ASP A 50 11.23 -1.43 -1.63
C ASP A 50 10.06 -0.45 -1.47
N VAL A 51 10.09 0.43 -0.47
CA VAL A 51 9.07 1.50 -0.33
C VAL A 51 9.15 2.46 -1.52
N LYS A 52 10.36 2.90 -1.90
CA LYS A 52 10.57 3.76 -3.07
C LYS A 52 10.12 3.07 -4.37
N GLY A 53 10.45 1.79 -4.52
CA GLY A 53 10.02 0.99 -5.66
C GLY A 53 8.50 0.88 -5.76
N PHE A 54 7.80 0.76 -4.63
CA PHE A 54 6.34 0.75 -4.60
C PHE A 54 5.75 2.09 -5.06
N ILE A 55 6.30 3.22 -4.61
CA ILE A 55 5.83 4.56 -5.02
C ILE A 55 6.03 4.75 -6.52
N LEU A 56 7.20 4.40 -7.06
CA LEU A 56 7.49 4.51 -8.49
C LEU A 56 6.56 3.62 -9.33
N ALA A 57 6.29 2.40 -8.87
CA ALA A 57 5.37 1.49 -9.56
C ALA A 57 3.94 2.06 -9.63
N GLN A 58 3.48 2.77 -8.60
CA GLN A 58 2.16 3.41 -8.59
C GLN A 58 2.07 4.54 -9.62
N GLU A 59 3.13 5.33 -9.81
CA GLU A 59 3.17 6.41 -10.82
C GLU A 59 3.08 5.86 -12.25
N THR A 60 3.68 4.69 -12.49
CA THR A 60 3.66 4.06 -13.83
C THR A 60 2.32 3.39 -14.19
N ASN A 61 1.43 3.17 -13.21
CA ASN A 61 0.20 2.39 -13.39
C ASN A 61 -1.06 3.25 -13.56
N VAL A 62 -0.90 4.53 -13.93
CA VAL A 62 -1.99 5.52 -14.04
C VAL A 62 -2.83 5.38 -15.33
N GLU A 63 -2.58 4.39 -16.19
CA GLU A 63 -3.30 4.27 -17.48
C GLU A 63 -4.59 3.43 -17.47
N THR A 64 -5.07 2.85 -16.37
CA THR A 64 -6.36 2.12 -16.46
C THR A 64 -7.13 2.02 -15.14
N ALA A 65 -7.76 3.11 -14.74
CA ALA A 65 -8.93 3.06 -13.86
C ALA A 65 -10.03 3.98 -14.39
N LYS A 66 -10.48 3.74 -15.63
CA LYS A 66 -11.84 4.15 -16.04
C LYS A 66 -12.84 3.23 -15.33
N THR A 67 -13.19 3.57 -14.11
CA THR A 67 -14.43 3.10 -13.47
C THR A 67 -15.42 4.27 -13.47
N GLU A 68 -15.75 4.73 -14.66
CA GLU A 68 -17.01 5.44 -14.90
C GLU A 68 -17.75 4.59 -15.94
N GLU A 69 -19.07 4.53 -15.84
CA GLU A 69 -20.00 3.81 -16.73
C GLU A 69 -20.39 2.37 -16.32
N ASN A 70 -20.93 2.18 -15.12
CA ASN A 70 -22.15 1.40 -14.86
C ASN A 70 -22.45 1.39 -13.35
N ASP A 71 -22.87 2.54 -12.82
CA ASP A 71 -23.58 2.55 -11.54
C ASP A 71 -25.09 2.43 -11.83
N PRO A 72 -25.70 1.23 -11.69
CA PRO A 72 -27.12 1.02 -11.96
C PRO A 72 -28.04 1.73 -10.94
N TYR A 73 -27.48 2.40 -9.93
CA TYR A 73 -28.24 3.07 -8.87
C TYR A 73 -28.27 4.60 -8.98
N ARG A 74 -27.74 5.20 -10.06
CA ARG A 74 -27.71 6.67 -10.30
C ARG A 74 -29.07 7.32 -10.61
N GLY A 75 -30.13 6.88 -9.94
CA GLY A 75 -31.49 7.41 -10.04
C GLY A 75 -32.52 6.69 -9.17
N ALA A 76 -32.10 5.85 -8.21
CA ALA A 76 -33.00 5.01 -7.43
C ALA A 76 -33.53 5.66 -6.13
N ILE A 77 -33.24 6.94 -5.88
CA ILE A 77 -33.88 7.66 -4.76
C ILE A 77 -35.12 8.33 -5.32
N ARG A 78 -36.26 7.66 -5.20
CA ARG A 78 -37.56 8.34 -5.26
C ARG A 78 -37.69 9.12 -3.96
N GLU A 79 -37.82 10.44 -4.07
CA GLU A 79 -38.28 11.26 -2.97
C GLU A 79 -39.76 10.90 -2.74
N ASP A 80 -40.09 10.38 -1.56
CA ASP A 80 -41.47 10.20 -1.09
C ASP A 80 -42.09 11.55 -0.69
#